data_AF-A0A7C6ZL55-F1
#
_entry.id   AF-A0A7C6ZL55-F1
#
_cell.length_a   1.000
_cell.length_b   1.000
_cell.length_c   1.000
_cell.angle_alpha   90.00
_cell.angle_beta   90.00
_cell.angle_gamma   90.00
#
_symmetry.space_group_name_H-M   'P 1'
#
loop_
_entity.id
_entity.type
_entity.pdbx_description
1 polymer ?
#
loop_
_entity_poly.entity_id
_entity_poly.type
_entity_poly.pdbx_seq_one_letter_code
_entity_poly.pdbx_strand_id
1 'polypeptide(L)'
;MPRTIGYLCPICKTVNPKEIKYCLNCGHWLLDTIHEAKAVTNFNYKEQKNIHSAVSWKNVLVALVVIIILIAIVIPRYNTMPTLVYPTVIPRSITMPDLAYPTDIPTESKDFTWDYQGKTYHWHVEIPLELLDYDRQIAKDIQRYAEAGEFERQALYMTMPSTNKQYIKAASHYNYIPWVKEDFNYQFVGYIAECLNIQAEHENYDSVQKVEFVQSFVGGAIPYQVTPGVQFPAHTLAETGKCCDKAILTAAILGNMGYRTALILFESQNHMVVGVALNSIPNYAPAIGYDCNGIKYYFLEVTSPGWQLGQPSNGLETVEPDLIIPVD
;
A
#
# COMPACT_ATOMS: atom_id res chain seq x y z
N MET A 1 0.77 -33.12 24.92
CA MET A 1 0.79 -32.99 23.44
C MET A 1 1.08 -31.54 23.09
N PRO A 2 1.99 -31.26 22.13
CA PRO A 2 2.28 -29.90 21.71
C PRO A 2 1.01 -29.28 21.14
N ARG A 3 0.58 -28.15 21.72
CA ARG A 3 -0.59 -27.40 21.24
C ARG A 3 -0.08 -26.16 20.51
N THR A 4 -0.51 -25.98 19.27
CA THR A 4 -0.27 -24.73 18.54
C THR A 4 -0.98 -23.60 19.27
N ILE A 5 -0.20 -22.61 19.70
CA ILE A 5 -0.69 -21.41 20.39
C ILE A 5 -0.66 -20.17 19.48
N GLY A 6 0.03 -20.26 18.35
CA GLY A 6 0.16 -19.18 17.39
C GLY A 6 0.97 -19.56 16.16
N TYR A 7 1.18 -18.61 15.28
CA TYR A 7 1.97 -18.77 14.06
C TYR A 7 3.06 -17.69 13.99
N LEU A 8 4.27 -18.13 13.70
CA LEU A 8 5.42 -17.25 13.49
C LEU A 8 5.35 -16.69 12.07
N CYS A 9 5.29 -15.37 11.96
CA CYS A 9 5.33 -14.70 10.67
C CYS A 9 6.64 -15.05 9.94
N PRO A 10 6.58 -15.54 8.70
CA PRO A 10 7.76 -15.87 7.92
C PRO A 10 8.57 -14.63 7.53
N ILE A 11 7.92 -13.47 7.41
CA ILE A 11 8.53 -12.20 7.02
C ILE A 11 9.25 -11.55 8.20
N CYS A 12 8.52 -11.10 9.22
CA CYS A 12 9.10 -10.27 10.30
C CYS A 12 9.38 -11.04 11.60
N LYS A 13 9.17 -12.36 11.63
CA LYS A 13 9.37 -13.25 12.80
C LYS A 13 8.53 -12.90 14.03
N THR A 14 7.48 -12.08 13.89
CA THR A 14 6.51 -11.83 14.95
C THR A 14 5.62 -13.06 15.18
N VAL A 15 5.39 -13.42 16.44
CA VAL A 15 4.45 -14.48 16.81
C VAL A 15 3.04 -13.90 16.88
N ASN A 16 2.10 -14.51 16.15
CA ASN A 16 0.71 -14.08 16.10
C ASN A 16 -0.21 -15.12 16.74
N PRO A 17 -1.31 -14.72 17.40
CA PRO A 17 -2.30 -15.65 17.93
C PRO A 17 -2.87 -16.56 16.84
N LYS A 18 -3.19 -17.81 17.19
CA LYS A 18 -3.68 -18.81 16.22
C LYS A 18 -5.01 -18.42 15.56
N GLU A 19 -5.77 -17.52 16.16
CA GLU A 19 -7.06 -17.04 15.69
C GLU A 19 -6.93 -16.00 14.57
N ILE A 20 -5.76 -15.39 14.41
CA ILE A 20 -5.50 -14.32 13.44
C ILE A 20 -4.88 -14.92 12.17
N LYS A 21 -5.41 -14.53 11.00
CA LYS A 21 -4.98 -15.03 9.68
C LYS A 21 -3.91 -14.17 9.00
N TYR A 22 -3.49 -13.07 9.62
CA TYR A 22 -2.48 -12.13 9.13
C TYR A 22 -1.53 -11.70 10.25
N CYS A 23 -0.36 -11.19 9.90
CA CYS A 23 0.60 -10.73 10.89
C CYS A 23 0.20 -9.35 11.43
N LEU A 24 0.09 -9.23 12.75
CA LEU A 24 -0.27 -7.97 13.42
C LEU A 24 0.83 -6.90 13.32
N ASN A 25 2.05 -7.26 12.92
CA ASN A 25 3.17 -6.32 12.78
C ASN A 25 3.39 -5.85 11.34
N CYS A 26 3.34 -6.76 10.36
CA CYS A 26 3.64 -6.43 8.95
C CYS A 26 2.49 -6.72 7.97
N GLY A 27 1.32 -7.14 8.44
CA GLY A 27 0.15 -7.41 7.59
C GLY A 27 0.19 -8.70 6.78
N HIS A 28 1.34 -9.40 6.72
CA HIS A 28 1.49 -10.61 5.89
C HIS A 28 0.50 -11.73 6.26
N TRP A 29 -0.15 -12.32 5.26
CA TRP A 29 -1.14 -13.39 5.44
C TRP A 29 -0.47 -14.69 5.93
N LEU A 30 -0.89 -15.20 7.09
CA LEU A 30 -0.25 -16.33 7.76
C LEU A 30 -0.69 -17.69 7.21
N LEU A 31 -1.70 -17.72 6.34
CA LEU A 31 -2.15 -18.93 5.62
C LEU A 31 -1.68 -18.94 4.16
N ASP A 32 -0.65 -18.14 3.84
CA ASP A 32 0.00 -18.13 2.53
C ASP A 32 0.67 -19.49 2.26
N THR A 33 0.49 -20.03 1.05
CA THR A 33 1.05 -21.31 0.59
C THR A 33 2.47 -21.18 0.03
N ILE A 34 2.96 -19.96 -0.21
CA ILE A 34 4.30 -19.68 -0.74
C ILE A 34 5.26 -19.35 0.40
N HIS A 35 4.78 -18.62 1.41
CA HIS A 35 5.51 -18.30 2.64
C HIS A 35 4.74 -18.84 3.85
N GLU A 36 4.81 -20.16 4.06
CA GLU A 36 4.05 -20.79 5.13
C GLU A 36 4.49 -20.32 6.52
N ALA A 37 3.55 -19.82 7.31
CA ALA A 37 3.81 -19.44 8.70
C ALA A 37 4.06 -20.69 9.56
N LYS A 38 5.15 -20.67 10.34
CA LYS A 38 5.52 -21.82 11.18
C LYS A 38 4.68 -21.85 12.45
N ALA A 39 4.02 -22.97 12.73
CA ALA A 39 3.28 -23.17 13.97
C ALA A 39 4.19 -23.05 15.20
N VAL A 40 3.81 -22.19 16.14
CA VAL A 40 4.48 -22.04 17.43
C VAL A 40 3.72 -22.87 18.46
N THR A 41 4.41 -23.82 19.08
CA THR A 41 3.85 -24.67 20.11
C THR A 41 4.20 -24.15 21.50
N ASN A 42 3.40 -24.55 22.50
CA ASN A 42 3.67 -24.30 23.92
C ASN A 42 5.03 -24.86 24.42
N PHE A 43 5.72 -25.69 23.63
CA PHE A 43 7.06 -26.21 23.92
C PHE A 43 8.17 -25.26 23.41
N ASN A 44 8.08 -24.82 22.15
CA ASN A 44 9.10 -23.96 21.52
C ASN A 44 9.06 -22.50 22.01
N TYR A 45 7.96 -22.08 22.64
CA TYR A 45 7.84 -20.75 23.26
C TYR A 45 8.83 -20.53 24.41
N LYS A 46 9.24 -21.60 25.12
CA LYS A 46 10.23 -21.52 26.21
C LYS A 46 11.68 -21.59 25.74
N GLU A 47 11.96 -22.20 24.58
CA GLU A 47 13.34 -22.40 24.10
C GLU A 47 13.95 -21.15 23.45
N GLN A 48 13.14 -20.27 22.84
CA GLN A 48 13.65 -18.99 22.30
C GLN A 48 14.05 -17.97 23.38
N LYS A 49 13.75 -18.22 24.66
CA LYS A 49 14.18 -17.38 25.78
C LYS A 49 15.48 -17.87 26.45
N ASN A 50 16.03 -19.02 26.03
CA ASN A 50 17.13 -19.72 26.74
C ASN A 50 18.50 -19.66 26.04
N ILE A 51 18.82 -18.61 25.29
CA ILE A 51 20.21 -18.37 24.82
C ILE A 51 21.11 -17.78 25.91
N HIS A 52 20.59 -17.43 27.10
CA HIS A 52 21.43 -17.04 28.24
C HIS A 52 20.93 -17.68 29.55
N SER A 53 21.47 -18.86 29.91
CA SER A 53 21.93 -19.15 31.28
C SER A 53 22.35 -20.61 31.43
N ALA A 54 23.63 -20.91 31.18
CA ALA A 54 24.28 -22.03 31.83
C ALA A 54 25.00 -21.48 33.08
N VAL A 55 24.25 -21.17 34.14
CA VAL A 55 24.85 -20.82 35.43
C VAL A 55 24.18 -21.64 36.52
N SER A 56 24.95 -22.57 37.07
CA SER A 56 24.60 -23.36 38.26
C SER A 56 24.09 -22.45 39.38
N TRP A 57 22.86 -22.68 39.82
CA TRP A 57 22.17 -21.97 40.91
C TRP A 57 22.99 -21.85 42.21
N LYS A 58 23.93 -22.77 42.45
CA LYS A 58 24.86 -22.71 43.60
C LYS A 58 25.91 -21.61 43.44
N ASN A 59 26.34 -21.31 42.22
CA ASN A 59 27.26 -20.21 41.92
C ASN A 59 26.53 -18.86 41.85
N VAL A 60 25.23 -18.86 41.52
CA VAL A 60 24.37 -17.66 41.53
C VAL A 60 24.18 -17.13 42.95
N LEU A 61 23.97 -18.00 43.94
CA LEU A 61 23.80 -17.59 45.34
C LEU A 61 25.09 -17.00 45.92
N VAL A 62 26.25 -17.60 45.63
CA VAL A 62 27.54 -17.07 46.09
C VAL A 62 27.88 -15.75 45.40
N ALA A 63 27.61 -15.63 44.09
CA ALA A 63 27.79 -14.38 43.35
C ALA A 63 26.83 -13.27 43.82
N LEU A 64 25.57 -13.58 44.14
CA LEU A 64 24.60 -12.60 44.65
C LEU A 64 25.00 -12.04 46.00
N VAL A 65 25.53 -12.85 46.91
CA VAL A 65 25.99 -12.35 48.23
C VAL A 65 27.21 -11.45 48.08
N VAL A 66 28.17 -11.80 47.22
CA VAL A 66 29.34 -10.96 46.94
C VAL A 66 28.95 -9.66 46.22
N ILE A 67 27.99 -9.71 45.28
CA ILE A 67 27.47 -8.53 44.57
C ILE A 67 26.68 -7.62 45.50
N ILE A 68 25.87 -8.15 46.43
CA ILE A 68 25.11 -7.34 47.41
C ILE A 68 26.07 -6.62 48.36
N ILE A 69 27.15 -7.27 48.80
CA ILE A 69 28.17 -6.65 49.66
C ILE A 69 28.95 -5.57 48.88
N LEU A 70 29.27 -5.79 47.60
CA LEU A 70 29.93 -4.79 46.75
C LEU A 70 29.02 -3.61 46.40
N ILE A 71 27.73 -3.84 46.15
CA ILE A 71 26.71 -2.81 45.90
C ILE A 71 26.51 -1.92 47.14
N ALA A 72 26.54 -2.50 48.35
CA ALA A 72 26.45 -1.75 49.60
C ALA A 72 27.69 -0.89 49.91
N ILE A 73 28.85 -1.24 49.36
CA ILE A 73 30.12 -0.51 49.55
C ILE A 73 30.36 0.54 48.45
N VAL A 74 29.79 0.36 47.23
CA VAL A 74 30.13 1.18 46.04
C VAL A 74 29.01 2.14 45.59
N ILE A 75 27.77 2.05 46.09
CA ILE A 75 26.74 3.03 45.71
C ILE A 75 26.69 4.20 46.71
N PRO A 76 27.21 5.40 46.37
CA PRO A 76 26.82 6.61 47.07
C PRO A 76 25.32 6.81 46.89
N ARG A 77 24.62 7.11 47.99
CA ARG A 77 23.20 7.48 47.99
C ARG A 77 22.96 8.66 47.03
N TYR A 78 22.61 8.37 45.78
CA TYR A 78 22.07 9.36 44.86
C TYR A 78 20.56 9.16 44.75
N ASN A 79 19.85 10.12 45.30
CA ASN A 79 18.42 10.30 45.10
C ASN A 79 18.14 10.71 43.64
N THR A 80 16.99 10.22 43.14
CA THR A 80 16.25 10.63 41.92
C THR A 80 16.92 10.39 40.55
N MET A 81 16.57 9.26 39.93
CA MET A 81 16.64 9.11 38.46
C MET A 81 15.52 9.96 37.82
N PRO A 82 15.82 10.89 36.91
CA PRO A 82 14.78 11.55 36.12
C PRO A 82 14.15 10.53 35.15
N THR A 83 12.83 10.44 35.18
CA THR A 83 12.04 9.75 34.15
C THR A 83 12.31 10.42 32.80
N LEU A 84 12.86 9.68 31.84
CA LEU A 84 12.86 10.08 30.44
C LEU A 84 11.41 10.09 29.95
N VAL A 85 10.78 11.26 30.00
CA VAL A 85 9.52 11.54 29.31
C VAL A 85 9.88 11.62 27.82
N TYR A 86 9.68 10.54 27.08
CA TYR A 86 9.64 10.66 25.62
C TYR A 86 8.42 11.53 25.30
N PRO A 87 8.59 12.68 24.63
CA PRO A 87 7.45 13.49 24.23
C PRO A 87 6.55 12.60 23.37
N THR A 88 5.28 12.49 23.75
CA THR A 88 4.25 11.94 22.87
C THR A 88 4.18 12.90 21.69
N VAL A 89 4.79 12.54 20.57
CA VAL A 89 4.60 13.26 19.31
C VAL A 89 3.15 13.01 18.93
N ILE A 90 2.26 13.93 19.28
CA ILE A 90 0.90 13.94 18.75
C ILE A 90 1.08 14.32 17.27
N PRO A 91 0.81 13.43 16.31
CA PRO A 91 0.91 13.78 14.91
C PRO A 91 -0.01 14.97 14.65
N ARG A 92 0.48 15.94 13.89
CA ARG A 92 -0.34 17.11 13.54
C ARG A 92 -1.46 16.63 12.62
N SER A 93 -2.70 16.72 13.09
CA SER A 93 -3.89 16.40 12.32
C SER A 93 -4.19 17.55 11.34
N ILE A 94 -4.44 17.22 10.08
CA ILE A 94 -4.76 18.13 8.98
C ILE A 94 -6.07 17.66 8.35
N THR A 95 -7.02 18.57 8.17
CA THR A 95 -8.25 18.31 7.41
C THR A 95 -8.11 18.92 6.03
N MET A 96 -8.17 18.08 5.01
CA MET A 96 -8.21 18.49 3.60
C MET A 96 -9.53 19.21 3.29
N PRO A 97 -9.58 20.11 2.30
CA PRO A 97 -10.83 20.68 1.83
C PRO A 97 -11.77 19.60 1.30
N ASP A 98 -13.02 19.59 1.77
CA ASP A 98 -14.02 18.62 1.33
C ASP A 98 -14.24 18.73 -0.18
N LEU A 99 -14.28 17.57 -0.86
CA LEU A 99 -14.78 17.51 -2.23
C LEU A 99 -16.26 17.15 -2.18
N ALA A 100 -17.12 18.16 -2.10
CA ALA A 100 -18.57 18.01 -1.98
C ALA A 100 -19.30 18.51 -3.23
N TYR A 101 -20.44 17.89 -3.54
CA TYR A 101 -21.33 18.25 -4.63
C TYR A 101 -22.58 18.97 -4.12
N PRO A 102 -23.28 19.74 -4.98
CA PRO A 102 -24.62 20.21 -4.70
C PRO A 102 -25.56 19.08 -4.24
N THR A 103 -26.44 19.37 -3.29
CA THR A 103 -27.30 18.37 -2.62
C THR A 103 -28.28 17.63 -3.53
N ASP A 104 -28.51 18.15 -4.75
CA ASP A 104 -29.35 17.53 -5.78
C ASP A 104 -28.62 16.49 -6.64
N ILE A 105 -27.30 16.39 -6.52
CA ILE A 105 -26.50 15.35 -7.18
C ILE A 105 -26.36 14.16 -6.23
N PRO A 106 -26.88 12.97 -6.58
CA PRO A 106 -26.67 11.78 -5.77
C PRO A 106 -25.19 11.40 -5.72
N THR A 107 -24.65 11.22 -4.52
CA THR A 107 -23.24 10.87 -4.30
C THR A 107 -23.08 9.72 -3.32
N GLU A 108 -21.93 9.06 -3.39
CA GLU A 108 -21.41 8.19 -2.33
C GLU A 108 -20.28 8.94 -1.61
N SER A 109 -20.37 9.08 -0.29
CA SER A 109 -19.36 9.76 0.52
C SER A 109 -18.31 8.78 1.04
N LYS A 110 -17.04 9.22 1.06
CA LYS A 110 -15.91 8.50 1.64
C LYS A 110 -15.09 9.41 2.53
N ASP A 111 -14.75 8.90 3.70
CA ASP A 111 -13.81 9.53 4.61
C ASP A 111 -12.48 8.78 4.55
N PHE A 112 -11.42 9.50 4.18
CA PHE A 112 -10.06 8.98 4.12
C PHE A 112 -9.26 9.47 5.31
N THR A 113 -8.36 8.62 5.79
CA THR A 113 -7.35 9.00 6.77
C THR A 113 -6.03 8.32 6.43
N TRP A 114 -4.95 9.10 6.35
CA TRP A 114 -3.61 8.58 6.10
C TRP A 114 -2.53 9.41 6.76
N ASP A 115 -1.35 8.83 6.89
CA ASP A 115 -0.19 9.50 7.49
C ASP A 115 0.88 9.79 6.44
N TYR A 116 1.47 10.99 6.51
CA TYR A 116 2.65 11.34 5.74
C TYR A 116 3.54 12.32 6.52
N GLN A 117 4.83 12.00 6.63
CA GLN A 117 5.84 12.81 7.33
C GLN A 117 5.42 13.30 8.74
N GLY A 118 4.86 12.39 9.56
CA GLY A 118 4.47 12.71 10.94
C GLY A 118 3.20 13.56 11.09
N LYS A 119 2.44 13.71 10.01
CA LYS A 119 1.12 14.36 9.98
C LYS A 119 0.07 13.32 9.61
N THR A 120 -1.12 13.47 10.18
CA THR A 120 -2.29 12.65 9.84
C THR A 120 -3.26 13.53 9.07
N TYR A 121 -3.63 13.12 7.87
CA TYR A 121 -4.55 13.81 6.99
C TYR A 121 -5.93 13.14 7.08
N HIS A 122 -6.98 13.95 7.08
CA HIS A 122 -8.36 13.52 7.00
C HIS A 122 -9.01 14.20 5.80
N TRP A 123 -9.79 13.46 5.02
CA TRP A 123 -10.43 14.01 3.84
C TRP A 123 -11.80 13.41 3.60
N HIS A 124 -12.81 14.27 3.47
CA HIS A 124 -14.12 13.89 3.01
C HIS A 124 -14.23 14.09 1.49
N VAL A 125 -14.63 13.04 0.79
CA VAL A 125 -14.79 13.04 -0.67
C VAL A 125 -16.14 12.45 -1.04
N GLU A 126 -16.93 13.23 -1.76
CA GLU A 126 -18.13 12.75 -2.42
C GLU A 126 -17.83 12.34 -3.86
N ILE A 127 -18.40 11.23 -4.28
CA ILE A 127 -18.21 10.66 -5.60
C ILE A 127 -19.58 10.57 -6.29
N PRO A 128 -19.78 11.15 -7.49
CA PRO A 128 -21.06 11.10 -8.18
C PRO A 128 -21.53 9.67 -8.42
N LEU A 129 -22.77 9.37 -8.05
CA LEU A 129 -23.31 8.01 -8.18
C LEU A 129 -23.43 7.59 -9.65
N GLU A 130 -23.72 8.52 -10.56
CA GLU A 130 -23.75 8.26 -12.00
C GLU A 130 -22.39 7.76 -12.53
N LEU A 131 -21.29 8.35 -12.06
CA LEU A 131 -19.93 7.91 -12.40
C LEU A 131 -19.65 6.51 -11.85
N LEU A 132 -19.99 6.28 -10.58
CA LEU A 132 -19.79 4.97 -9.96
C LEU A 132 -20.64 3.87 -10.60
N ASP A 133 -21.88 4.16 -10.95
CA ASP A 133 -22.77 3.20 -11.60
C ASP A 133 -22.24 2.83 -12.99
N TYR A 134 -21.73 3.81 -13.74
CA TYR A 134 -21.03 3.57 -14.99
C TYR A 134 -19.80 2.66 -14.80
N ASP A 135 -18.90 3.00 -13.87
CA ASP A 135 -17.69 2.24 -13.60
C ASP A 135 -18.00 0.79 -13.22
N ARG A 136 -18.92 0.61 -12.25
CA ARG A 136 -19.34 -0.69 -11.73
C ARG A 136 -19.98 -1.52 -12.83
N GLN A 137 -20.80 -0.91 -13.69
CA GLN A 137 -21.46 -1.62 -14.78
C GLN A 137 -20.44 -2.13 -15.81
N ILE A 138 -19.48 -1.29 -16.23
CA ILE A 138 -18.44 -1.72 -17.17
C ILE A 138 -17.54 -2.79 -16.55
N ALA A 139 -17.09 -2.60 -15.31
CA ALA A 139 -16.25 -3.59 -14.61
C ALA A 139 -16.96 -4.95 -14.51
N LYS A 140 -18.25 -4.95 -14.17
CA LYS A 140 -19.09 -6.15 -14.09
C LYS A 140 -19.24 -6.84 -15.45
N ASP A 141 -19.46 -6.09 -16.51
CA ASP A 141 -19.61 -6.66 -17.86
C ASP A 141 -18.30 -7.28 -18.37
N ILE A 142 -17.16 -6.63 -18.11
CA ILE A 142 -15.83 -7.15 -18.46
C ILE A 142 -15.51 -8.40 -17.64
N GLN A 143 -15.81 -8.39 -16.34
CA GLN A 143 -15.64 -9.57 -15.48
C GLN A 143 -16.50 -10.73 -15.98
N ARG A 144 -17.78 -10.48 -16.26
CA ARG A 144 -18.69 -11.50 -16.82
C ARG A 144 -18.15 -12.08 -18.13
N TYR A 145 -17.59 -11.23 -19.00
CA TYR A 145 -16.94 -11.68 -20.22
C TYR A 145 -15.72 -12.57 -19.93
N ALA A 146 -14.85 -12.19 -19.00
CA ALA A 146 -13.64 -12.93 -18.66
C ALA A 146 -13.95 -14.32 -18.06
N GLU A 147 -14.99 -14.40 -17.24
CA GLU A 147 -15.42 -15.63 -16.56
C GLU A 147 -16.28 -16.56 -17.45
N ALA A 148 -16.88 -16.04 -18.52
CA ALA A 148 -17.73 -16.80 -19.44
C ALA A 148 -16.95 -17.90 -20.19
N GLY A 149 -17.66 -18.97 -20.57
CA GLY A 149 -17.13 -20.00 -21.48
C GLY A 149 -17.02 -19.51 -22.93
N GLU A 150 -16.29 -20.23 -23.79
CA GLU A 150 -16.00 -19.82 -25.18
C GLU A 150 -17.24 -19.41 -25.99
N PHE A 151 -18.27 -20.27 -26.01
CA PHE A 151 -19.53 -19.98 -26.71
C PHE A 151 -20.27 -18.76 -26.14
N GLU A 152 -20.28 -18.62 -24.81
CA GLU A 152 -20.93 -17.48 -24.16
C GLU A 152 -20.17 -16.18 -24.40
N ARG A 153 -18.83 -16.20 -24.36
CA ARG A 153 -18.00 -15.04 -24.72
C ARG A 153 -18.32 -14.53 -26.10
N GLN A 154 -18.44 -15.42 -27.09
CA GLN A 154 -18.79 -15.01 -28.45
C GLN A 154 -20.17 -14.33 -28.50
N ALA A 155 -21.16 -14.88 -27.80
CA ALA A 155 -22.50 -14.29 -27.72
C ALA A 155 -22.52 -12.93 -26.99
N LEU A 156 -21.82 -12.82 -25.86
CA LEU A 156 -21.65 -11.58 -25.11
C LEU A 156 -20.94 -10.52 -25.95
N TYR A 157 -19.83 -10.88 -26.59
CA TYR A 157 -19.08 -9.95 -27.43
C TYR A 157 -19.92 -9.43 -28.59
N MET A 158 -20.78 -10.24 -29.21
CA MET A 158 -21.64 -9.74 -30.30
C MET A 158 -22.64 -8.69 -29.82
N THR A 159 -23.20 -8.83 -28.63
CA THR A 159 -24.26 -7.96 -28.10
C THR A 159 -23.77 -6.79 -27.24
N MET A 160 -22.52 -6.83 -26.76
CA MET A 160 -21.95 -5.78 -25.91
C MET A 160 -21.86 -4.41 -26.61
N PRO A 161 -22.01 -3.31 -25.85
CA PRO A 161 -21.71 -1.96 -26.32
C PRO A 161 -20.28 -1.85 -26.87
N SER A 162 -20.06 -0.90 -27.79
CA SER A 162 -18.73 -0.62 -28.35
C SER A 162 -17.71 -0.25 -27.29
N THR A 163 -18.14 0.48 -26.26
CA THR A 163 -17.29 0.90 -25.14
C THR A 163 -16.73 -0.32 -24.39
N ASN A 164 -17.58 -1.28 -23.98
CA ASN A 164 -17.14 -2.51 -23.32
C ASN A 164 -16.19 -3.33 -24.21
N LYS A 165 -16.47 -3.42 -25.51
CA LYS A 165 -15.59 -4.11 -26.48
C LYS A 165 -14.19 -3.49 -26.54
N GLN A 166 -14.09 -2.17 -26.44
CA GLN A 166 -12.80 -1.47 -26.42
C GLN A 166 -11.99 -1.85 -25.17
N TYR A 167 -12.62 -1.85 -24.00
CA TYR A 167 -11.96 -2.29 -22.77
C TYR A 167 -11.52 -3.76 -22.82
N ILE A 168 -12.39 -4.66 -23.28
CA ILE A 168 -12.03 -6.07 -23.45
C ILE A 168 -10.82 -6.23 -24.37
N LYS A 169 -10.81 -5.52 -25.51
CA LYS A 169 -9.68 -5.54 -26.44
C LYS A 169 -8.42 -4.95 -25.83
N ALA A 170 -8.53 -3.90 -25.03
CA ALA A 170 -7.39 -3.27 -24.39
C ALA A 170 -6.78 -4.19 -23.32
N ALA A 171 -7.59 -4.74 -22.42
CA ALA A 171 -7.17 -5.71 -21.42
C ALA A 171 -6.52 -6.97 -22.04
N SER A 172 -7.01 -7.46 -23.18
CA SER A 172 -6.41 -8.62 -23.85
C SER A 172 -5.00 -8.37 -24.40
N HIS A 173 -4.56 -7.11 -24.46
CA HIS A 173 -3.21 -6.72 -24.86
C HIS A 173 -2.45 -6.06 -23.70
N TYR A 174 -2.87 -6.28 -22.45
CA TYR A 174 -2.32 -5.63 -21.25
C TYR A 174 -2.28 -4.10 -21.35
N ASN A 175 -3.15 -3.49 -22.16
CA ASN A 175 -3.24 -2.05 -22.29
C ASN A 175 -4.28 -1.49 -21.31
N TYR A 176 -3.80 -0.87 -20.24
CA TYR A 176 -4.66 -0.27 -19.21
C TYR A 176 -4.84 1.24 -19.36
N ILE A 177 -4.28 1.87 -20.40
CA ILE A 177 -4.44 3.30 -20.67
C ILE A 177 -5.90 3.73 -20.74
N PRO A 178 -6.84 2.95 -21.34
CA PRO A 178 -8.25 3.33 -21.34
C PRO A 178 -8.87 3.51 -19.96
N TRP A 179 -8.40 2.79 -18.92
CA TRP A 179 -8.89 2.99 -17.55
C TRP A 179 -8.28 4.24 -16.90
N VAL A 180 -7.01 4.52 -17.20
CA VAL A 180 -6.33 5.70 -16.67
C VAL A 180 -6.92 6.98 -17.27
N LYS A 181 -7.26 6.96 -18.56
CA LYS A 181 -7.67 8.13 -19.35
C LYS A 181 -9.16 8.14 -19.72
N GLU A 182 -9.99 7.36 -19.03
CA GLU A 182 -11.45 7.41 -19.23
C GLU A 182 -11.94 8.82 -18.90
N ASP A 183 -12.69 9.46 -19.79
CA ASP A 183 -12.91 10.91 -19.78
C ASP A 183 -13.50 11.42 -18.45
N PHE A 184 -14.58 10.80 -17.96
CA PHE A 184 -15.25 11.25 -16.74
C PHE A 184 -14.45 10.93 -15.48
N ASN A 185 -13.80 9.76 -15.43
CA ASN A 185 -12.89 9.40 -14.36
C ASN A 185 -11.66 10.33 -14.31
N TYR A 186 -11.05 10.62 -15.46
CA TYR A 186 -9.85 11.45 -15.52
C TYR A 186 -10.17 12.89 -15.11
N GLN A 187 -11.35 13.40 -15.49
CA GLN A 187 -11.84 14.69 -15.00
C GLN A 187 -12.10 14.67 -13.49
N PHE A 188 -12.79 13.65 -12.97
CA PHE A 188 -13.05 13.51 -11.53
C PHE A 188 -11.74 13.45 -10.72
N VAL A 189 -10.79 12.63 -11.17
CA VAL A 189 -9.45 12.51 -10.58
C VAL A 189 -8.65 13.81 -10.71
N GLY A 190 -8.93 14.65 -11.71
CA GLY A 190 -8.36 15.98 -11.82
C GLY A 190 -8.63 16.85 -10.59
N TYR A 191 -9.85 16.83 -10.05
CA TYR A 191 -10.17 17.55 -8.80
C TYR A 191 -9.43 16.96 -7.59
N ILE A 192 -9.33 15.63 -7.53
CA ILE A 192 -8.57 14.93 -6.47
C ILE A 192 -7.08 15.36 -6.52
N ALA A 193 -6.51 15.36 -7.72
CA ALA A 193 -5.12 15.77 -7.97
C ALA A 193 -4.88 17.24 -7.60
N GLU A 194 -5.81 18.13 -7.93
CA GLU A 194 -5.72 19.55 -7.58
C GLU A 194 -5.70 19.74 -6.06
N CYS A 195 -6.63 19.12 -5.32
CA CYS A 195 -6.66 19.19 -3.86
C CYS A 195 -5.36 18.66 -3.22
N LEU A 196 -4.87 17.51 -3.68
CA LEU A 196 -3.61 16.94 -3.19
C LEU A 196 -2.41 17.84 -3.52
N ASN A 197 -2.35 18.43 -4.71
CA ASN A 197 -1.26 19.32 -5.11
C ASN A 197 -1.28 20.63 -4.31
N ILE A 198 -2.44 21.25 -4.12
CA ILE A 198 -2.59 22.47 -3.30
C ILE A 198 -2.13 22.20 -1.86
N GLN A 199 -2.55 21.08 -1.27
CA GLN A 199 -2.11 20.73 0.08
C GLN A 199 -0.60 20.50 0.12
N ALA A 200 -0.04 19.79 -0.86
CA ALA A 200 1.39 19.54 -0.92
C ALA A 200 2.19 20.85 -1.06
N GLU A 201 1.69 21.82 -1.83
CA GLU A 201 2.28 23.15 -1.96
C GLU A 201 2.20 23.95 -0.67
N HIS A 202 1.07 23.90 0.04
CA HIS A 202 0.93 24.50 1.37
C HIS A 202 1.94 23.95 2.38
N GLU A 203 2.22 22.64 2.31
CA GLU A 203 3.22 21.98 3.14
C GLU A 203 4.68 22.16 2.63
N ASN A 204 4.88 22.87 1.50
CA ASN A 204 6.16 23.09 0.83
C ASN A 204 6.87 21.81 0.40
N TYR A 205 6.10 20.81 -0.05
CA TYR A 205 6.66 19.55 -0.56
C TYR A 205 7.35 19.73 -1.91
N ASP A 206 8.55 19.18 -2.03
CA ASP A 206 9.29 19.10 -3.29
C ASP A 206 8.67 18.08 -4.27
N SER A 207 9.25 17.94 -5.46
CA SER A 207 8.71 17.05 -6.50
C SER A 207 8.65 15.57 -6.09
N VAL A 208 9.62 15.09 -5.30
CA VAL A 208 9.66 13.70 -4.81
C VAL A 208 8.63 13.54 -3.70
N GLN A 209 8.58 14.48 -2.77
CA GLN A 209 7.64 14.47 -1.66
C GLN A 209 6.18 14.57 -2.12
N LYS A 210 5.89 15.33 -3.18
CA LYS A 210 4.56 15.37 -3.82
C LYS A 210 4.13 13.99 -4.32
N VAL A 211 5.04 13.25 -4.98
CA VAL A 211 4.77 11.90 -5.47
C VAL A 211 4.54 10.93 -4.31
N GLU A 212 5.39 10.96 -3.30
CA GLU A 212 5.25 10.14 -2.10
C GLU A 212 4.02 10.52 -1.25
N PHE A 213 3.58 11.78 -1.29
CA PHE A 213 2.35 12.20 -0.63
C PHE A 213 1.12 11.58 -1.30
N VAL A 214 1.06 11.58 -2.64
CA VAL A 214 0.02 10.85 -3.40
C VAL A 214 0.07 9.35 -3.12
N GLN A 215 1.28 8.77 -3.10
CA GLN A 215 1.49 7.37 -2.72
C GLN A 215 0.91 7.08 -1.34
N SER A 216 1.18 7.94 -0.36
CA SER A 216 0.70 7.75 1.02
C SER A 216 -0.82 7.81 1.13
N PHE A 217 -1.47 8.64 0.29
CA PHE A 217 -2.92 8.68 0.19
C PHE A 217 -3.48 7.39 -0.43
N VAL A 218 -3.04 7.01 -1.64
CA VAL A 218 -3.60 5.85 -2.35
C VAL A 218 -3.25 4.52 -1.66
N GLY A 219 -2.00 4.37 -1.21
CA GLY A 219 -1.52 3.17 -0.54
C GLY A 219 -1.89 3.11 0.94
N GLY A 220 -2.07 4.25 1.60
CA GLY A 220 -2.38 4.31 3.03
C GLY A 220 -3.86 4.43 3.37
N ALA A 221 -4.62 5.23 2.61
CA ALA A 221 -6.03 5.51 2.92
C ALA A 221 -7.00 4.49 2.31
N ILE A 222 -6.67 3.95 1.13
CA ILE A 222 -7.56 3.04 0.41
C ILE A 222 -7.15 1.59 0.75
N PRO A 223 -8.07 0.73 1.24
CA PRO A 223 -7.75 -0.66 1.55
C PRO A 223 -7.20 -1.43 0.34
N TYR A 224 -6.36 -2.42 0.60
CA TYR A 224 -5.93 -3.39 -0.40
C TYR A 224 -6.82 -4.62 -0.35
N GLN A 225 -7.38 -5.02 -1.48
CA GLN A 225 -8.13 -6.26 -1.61
C GLN A 225 -8.02 -6.81 -3.02
N VAL A 226 -7.83 -8.12 -3.13
CA VAL A 226 -7.89 -8.81 -4.43
C VAL A 226 -9.34 -8.83 -4.89
N THR A 227 -9.64 -7.99 -5.86
CA THR A 227 -10.94 -7.87 -6.53
C THR A 227 -10.91 -8.53 -7.91
N PRO A 228 -12.04 -9.05 -8.39
CA PRO A 228 -12.15 -9.52 -9.77
C PRO A 228 -12.21 -8.34 -10.74
N GLY A 229 -11.72 -8.55 -11.97
CA GLY A 229 -11.69 -7.50 -13.00
C GLY A 229 -10.68 -6.38 -12.71
N VAL A 230 -10.75 -5.31 -13.50
CA VAL A 230 -9.96 -4.08 -13.32
C VAL A 230 -10.94 -2.95 -13.05
N GLN A 231 -10.65 -2.14 -12.04
CA GLN A 231 -11.51 -1.03 -11.63
C GLN A 231 -11.04 0.30 -12.22
N PHE A 232 -11.99 1.21 -12.36
CA PHE A 232 -11.73 2.60 -12.71
C PHE A 232 -11.31 3.42 -11.47
N PRO A 233 -10.65 4.57 -11.66
CA PRO A 233 -10.20 5.41 -10.56
C PRO A 233 -11.27 5.77 -9.51
N ALA A 234 -12.48 6.20 -9.92
CA ALA A 234 -13.54 6.57 -8.99
C ALA A 234 -14.07 5.34 -8.24
N HIS A 235 -14.25 4.20 -8.94
CA HIS A 235 -14.57 2.92 -8.31
C HIS A 235 -13.55 2.50 -7.25
N THR A 236 -12.25 2.55 -7.56
CA THR A 236 -11.18 2.20 -6.60
C THR A 236 -11.16 3.12 -5.39
N LEU A 237 -11.45 4.42 -5.59
CA LEU A 237 -11.56 5.39 -4.51
C LEU A 237 -12.77 5.10 -3.61
N ALA A 238 -13.92 4.76 -4.20
CA ALA A 238 -15.14 4.44 -3.46
C ALA A 238 -15.04 3.14 -2.67
N GLU A 239 -14.29 2.16 -3.15
CA GLU A 239 -14.31 0.81 -2.57
C GLU A 239 -12.95 0.40 -2.03
N THR A 240 -12.20 -0.34 -2.84
CA THR A 240 -10.93 -0.97 -2.50
C THR A 240 -10.22 -1.25 -3.82
N GLY A 241 -9.00 -1.77 -3.81
CA GLY A 241 -8.37 -2.17 -5.06
C GLY A 241 -7.19 -3.10 -4.86
N LYS A 242 -6.85 -3.84 -5.91
CA LYS A 242 -5.57 -4.58 -5.97
C LYS A 242 -4.47 -3.69 -6.55
N CYS A 243 -3.28 -4.28 -6.74
CA CYS A 243 -2.10 -3.56 -7.23
C CYS A 243 -2.39 -2.77 -8.51
N CYS A 244 -3.07 -3.39 -9.48
CA CYS A 244 -3.36 -2.73 -10.74
C CYS A 244 -4.34 -1.55 -10.62
N ASP A 245 -5.39 -1.69 -9.82
CA ASP A 245 -6.42 -0.66 -9.65
C ASP A 245 -5.83 0.59 -8.97
N LYS A 246 -5.03 0.37 -7.92
CA LYS A 246 -4.32 1.44 -7.22
C LYS A 246 -3.25 2.10 -8.10
N ALA A 247 -2.57 1.33 -8.94
CA ALA A 247 -1.60 1.87 -9.90
C ALA A 247 -2.27 2.73 -10.97
N ILE A 248 -3.44 2.31 -11.49
CA ILE A 248 -4.25 3.09 -12.43
C ILE A 248 -4.69 4.42 -11.80
N LEU A 249 -5.25 4.38 -10.59
CA LEU A 249 -5.65 5.59 -9.85
C LEU A 249 -4.46 6.52 -9.59
N THR A 250 -3.34 5.99 -9.11
CA THR A 250 -2.14 6.80 -8.81
C THR A 250 -1.56 7.43 -10.08
N ALA A 251 -1.51 6.68 -11.19
CA ALA A 251 -1.05 7.19 -12.47
C ALA A 251 -1.96 8.31 -13.01
N ALA A 252 -3.28 8.20 -12.82
CA ALA A 252 -4.25 9.24 -13.19
C ALA A 252 -4.08 10.51 -12.34
N ILE A 253 -3.90 10.37 -11.03
CA ILE A 253 -3.67 11.52 -10.11
C ILE A 253 -2.38 12.24 -10.49
N LEU A 254 -1.25 11.51 -10.55
CA LEU A 254 0.05 12.10 -10.85
C LEU A 254 0.10 12.69 -12.28
N GLY A 255 -0.57 12.05 -13.24
CA GLY A 255 -0.75 12.61 -14.58
C GLY A 255 -1.45 13.97 -14.57
N ASN A 256 -2.55 14.10 -13.81
CA ASN A 256 -3.25 15.38 -13.63
C ASN A 256 -2.40 16.43 -12.86
N MET A 257 -1.47 16.00 -12.01
CA MET A 257 -0.49 16.88 -11.36
C MET A 257 0.68 17.28 -12.30
N GLY A 258 0.69 16.81 -13.55
CA GLY A 258 1.69 17.15 -14.56
C GLY A 258 2.93 16.24 -14.56
N TYR A 259 2.92 15.15 -13.81
CA TYR A 259 4.00 14.15 -13.87
C TYR A 259 3.78 13.21 -15.04
N ARG A 260 4.87 12.80 -15.68
CA ARG A 260 4.83 11.70 -16.65
C ARG A 260 4.84 10.39 -15.88
N THR A 261 3.86 9.55 -16.16
CA THR A 261 3.68 8.27 -15.49
C THR A 261 3.73 7.11 -16.47
N ALA A 262 4.08 5.94 -15.97
CA ALA A 262 3.97 4.67 -16.67
C ALA A 262 3.32 3.65 -15.73
N LEU A 263 2.62 2.67 -16.29
CA LEU A 263 2.28 1.45 -15.58
C LEU A 263 3.38 0.42 -15.83
N ILE A 264 3.92 -0.17 -14.77
CA ILE A 264 5.01 -1.14 -14.85
C ILE A 264 4.46 -2.49 -14.41
N LEU A 265 4.44 -3.45 -15.33
CA LEU A 265 3.87 -4.78 -15.14
C LEU A 265 4.97 -5.82 -14.92
N PHE A 266 4.79 -6.59 -13.86
CA PHE A 266 5.56 -7.80 -13.52
C PHE A 266 4.60 -8.99 -13.59
N GLU A 267 4.38 -9.49 -14.81
CA GLU A 267 3.40 -10.53 -15.12
C GLU A 267 3.70 -11.81 -14.35
N SER A 268 4.97 -12.21 -14.30
CA SER A 268 5.42 -13.41 -13.57
C SER A 268 5.14 -13.34 -12.07
N GLN A 269 5.08 -12.12 -11.50
CA GLN A 269 4.78 -11.87 -10.09
C GLN A 269 3.31 -11.48 -9.86
N ASN A 270 2.51 -11.41 -10.92
CA ASN A 270 1.14 -10.90 -10.90
C ASN A 270 1.04 -9.54 -10.17
N HIS A 271 1.95 -8.63 -10.51
CA HIS A 271 2.09 -7.35 -9.83
C HIS A 271 2.19 -6.18 -10.81
N MET A 272 1.60 -5.04 -10.43
CA MET A 272 1.68 -3.81 -11.20
C MET A 272 1.94 -2.63 -10.27
N VAL A 273 2.87 -1.77 -10.67
CA VAL A 273 3.24 -0.55 -9.94
C VAL A 273 3.19 0.66 -10.85
N VAL A 274 3.40 1.84 -10.28
CA VAL A 274 3.55 3.08 -11.07
C VAL A 274 5.03 3.37 -11.28
N GLY A 275 5.36 3.77 -12.51
CA GLY A 275 6.61 4.42 -12.85
C GLY A 275 6.41 5.93 -12.90
N VAL A 276 7.27 6.72 -12.25
CA VAL A 276 7.18 8.18 -12.27
C VAL A 276 8.48 8.79 -12.79
N ALA A 277 8.39 9.61 -13.83
CA ALA A 277 9.55 10.32 -14.35
C ALA A 277 9.77 11.63 -13.60
N LEU A 278 10.97 11.83 -13.09
CA LEU A 278 11.41 13.05 -12.41
C LEU A 278 12.81 13.45 -12.86
N ASN A 279 13.08 14.75 -12.85
CA ASN A 279 14.44 15.27 -13.01
C ASN A 279 15.25 15.17 -11.70
N SER A 280 14.54 15.17 -10.56
CA SER A 280 15.12 15.04 -9.22
C SER A 280 15.45 13.58 -8.93
N ILE A 281 16.58 13.34 -8.26
CA ILE A 281 16.96 12.00 -7.81
C ILE A 281 16.11 11.64 -6.58
N PRO A 282 15.43 10.48 -6.53
CA PRO A 282 14.70 10.05 -5.36
C PRO A 282 15.59 9.92 -4.12
N ASN A 283 15.00 10.10 -2.94
CA ASN A 283 15.74 10.02 -1.67
C ASN A 283 16.17 8.60 -1.32
N TYR A 284 15.43 7.59 -1.78
CA TYR A 284 15.81 6.19 -1.62
C TYR A 284 17.05 5.87 -2.46
N ALA A 285 18.06 5.23 -1.86
CA ALA A 285 19.32 4.93 -2.53
C ALA A 285 19.75 3.47 -2.30
N PRO A 286 20.03 2.69 -3.37
CA PRO A 286 19.88 3.05 -4.79
C PRO A 286 18.40 3.08 -5.21
N ALA A 287 17.98 4.14 -5.92
CA ALA A 287 16.65 4.23 -6.50
C ALA A 287 16.51 3.32 -7.73
N ILE A 288 15.48 2.47 -7.73
CA ILE A 288 15.11 1.64 -8.88
C ILE A 288 14.21 2.41 -9.82
N GLY A 289 14.49 2.25 -11.11
CA GLY A 289 13.70 2.80 -12.18
C GLY A 289 14.15 2.25 -13.52
N TYR A 290 13.26 2.27 -14.49
CA TYR A 290 13.44 1.61 -15.77
C TYR A 290 13.31 2.63 -16.91
N ASP A 291 14.16 2.49 -17.92
CA ASP A 291 14.14 3.35 -19.09
C ASP A 291 13.12 2.86 -20.12
N CYS A 292 12.24 3.75 -20.57
CA CYS A 292 11.32 3.49 -21.66
C CYS A 292 11.29 4.72 -22.59
N ASN A 293 11.57 4.52 -23.88
CA ASN A 293 11.62 5.58 -24.89
C ASN A 293 12.52 6.79 -24.50
N GLY A 294 13.64 6.52 -23.82
CA GLY A 294 14.59 7.55 -23.38
C GLY A 294 14.17 8.31 -22.12
N ILE A 295 13.12 7.87 -21.43
CA ILE A 295 12.66 8.43 -20.16
C ILE A 295 12.81 7.39 -19.07
N LYS A 296 13.43 7.80 -17.97
CA LYS A 296 13.54 6.97 -16.78
C LYS A 296 12.31 7.13 -15.91
N TYR A 297 11.63 6.02 -15.65
CA TYR A 297 10.48 5.94 -14.75
C TYR A 297 10.92 5.27 -13.44
N TYR A 298 10.92 6.02 -12.34
CA TYR A 298 11.25 5.49 -11.02
C TYR A 298 10.10 4.67 -10.45
N PHE A 299 10.44 3.54 -9.84
CA PHE A 299 9.49 2.59 -9.25
C PHE A 299 8.72 3.23 -8.09
N LEU A 300 7.40 3.10 -8.07
CA LEU A 300 6.54 3.57 -6.99
C LEU A 300 5.53 2.48 -6.61
N GLU A 301 5.75 1.86 -5.46
CA GLU A 301 4.80 0.93 -4.84
C GLU A 301 3.62 1.69 -4.21
N VAL A 302 2.41 1.22 -4.47
CA VAL A 302 1.15 1.89 -4.10
C VAL A 302 0.15 0.97 -3.40
N THR A 303 0.53 -0.28 -3.12
CA THR A 303 -0.36 -1.27 -2.46
C THR A 303 -0.53 -1.06 -0.97
N SER A 304 0.43 -0.39 -0.30
CA SER A 304 0.41 -0.11 1.13
C SER A 304 1.08 1.23 1.44
N PRO A 305 0.97 1.80 2.65
CA PRO A 305 1.63 3.06 2.98
C PRO A 305 3.15 2.88 3.17
N GLY A 306 3.88 4.00 3.13
CA GLY A 306 5.26 4.09 3.62
C GLY A 306 6.35 3.78 2.61
N TRP A 307 6.01 3.65 1.33
CA TRP A 307 6.99 3.42 0.26
C TRP A 307 7.57 4.74 -0.22
N GLN A 308 8.90 4.76 -0.36
CA GLN A 308 9.61 5.88 -0.96
C GLN A 308 9.68 5.71 -2.47
N LEU A 309 9.78 6.81 -3.20
CA LEU A 309 10.00 6.73 -4.64
C LEU A 309 11.34 6.07 -4.94
N GLY A 310 11.35 5.11 -5.86
CA GLY A 310 12.50 4.29 -6.21
C GLY A 310 12.75 3.11 -5.27
N GLN A 311 11.96 2.94 -4.21
CA GLN A 311 12.03 1.78 -3.33
C GLN A 311 11.28 0.59 -3.95
N PRO A 312 11.94 -0.55 -4.22
CA PRO A 312 11.28 -1.75 -4.69
C PRO A 312 10.46 -2.43 -3.60
N SER A 313 9.38 -3.10 -4.01
CA SER A 313 8.70 -4.10 -3.19
C SER A 313 9.59 -5.33 -3.02
N ASN A 314 9.40 -6.05 -1.91
CA ASN A 314 10.19 -7.25 -1.62
C ASN A 314 10.15 -8.25 -2.78
N GLY A 315 11.31 -8.66 -3.27
CA GLY A 315 11.45 -9.62 -4.36
C GLY A 315 11.43 -9.02 -5.77
N LEU A 316 11.32 -7.69 -5.89
CA LEU A 316 11.40 -6.96 -7.17
C LEU A 316 12.68 -6.14 -7.32
N GLU A 317 13.64 -6.26 -6.39
CA GLU A 317 14.87 -5.47 -6.37
C GLU A 317 15.77 -5.71 -7.59
N THR A 318 15.68 -6.90 -8.18
CA THR A 318 16.51 -7.35 -9.31
C THR A 318 15.68 -7.91 -10.46
N VAL A 319 14.38 -7.64 -10.49
CA VAL A 319 13.46 -8.15 -11.52
C VAL A 319 13.25 -7.05 -12.54
N GLU A 320 13.44 -7.40 -13.82
CA GLU A 320 13.07 -6.53 -14.94
C GLU A 320 11.57 -6.66 -15.23
N PRO A 321 10.89 -5.56 -15.57
CA PRO A 321 9.47 -5.59 -15.88
C PRO A 321 9.21 -6.27 -17.23
N ASP A 322 8.10 -7.00 -17.31
CA ASP A 322 7.64 -7.63 -18.56
C ASP A 322 7.12 -6.57 -19.54
N LEU A 323 6.51 -5.50 -19.00
CA LEU A 323 5.95 -4.40 -19.79
C LEU A 323 6.01 -3.07 -19.04
N ILE A 324 6.38 -2.01 -19.76
CA ILE A 324 6.28 -0.62 -19.30
C ILE A 324 5.32 0.10 -20.26
N ILE A 325 4.25 0.68 -19.71
CA ILE A 325 3.17 1.33 -20.46
C ILE A 325 3.16 2.82 -20.11
N PRO A 326 3.85 3.68 -20.87
CA PRO A 326 3.77 5.12 -20.67
C PRO A 326 2.33 5.64 -20.84
N VAL A 327 1.89 6.54 -19.96
CA VAL A 327 0.50 7.06 -19.90
C VAL A 327 0.35 8.48 -20.48
N ASP A 328 1.36 8.92 -21.24
CA ASP A 328 1.48 10.23 -21.90
C ASP A 328 0.18 10.66 -22.61
#